data_AF-A0A7Y3TMV2-F1
#
_entry.id   AF-A0A7Y3TMV2-F1
#
_cell.length_a   1.000
_cell.length_b   1.000
_cell.length_c   1.000
_cell.angle_alpha   90.00
_cell.angle_beta   90.00
_cell.angle_gamma   90.00
#
_symmetry.space_group_name_H-M   'P 1'
#
loop_
_entity.id
_entity.type
_entity.pdbx_description
1 polymer ?
#
loop_
_entity_poly.entity_id
_entity_poly.type
_entity_poly.pdbx_seq_one_letter_code
_entity_poly.pdbx_strand_id
1 'polypeptide(L)' 'MKPQRIKLPDGRVSWLVLDDDYQPIKPITRYVRYLENLERSPNTTLNGSPKDVMIAESPCQS' A
#
# COMPACT_ATOMS: atom_id res chain seq x y z
N MET A 1 -6.61 -15.74 -2.52
CA MET A 1 -5.91 -14.50 -2.04
C MET A 1 -5.79 -13.47 -3.15
N LYS A 2 -6.43 -12.30 -2.99
CA LYS A 2 -6.48 -11.26 -4.01
C LYS A 2 -6.10 -9.88 -3.44
N PRO A 3 -4.97 -9.28 -3.85
CA PRO A 3 -4.63 -7.92 -3.45
C PRO A 3 -5.52 -6.90 -4.18
N GLN A 4 -5.98 -5.90 -3.46
CA GLN A 4 -6.76 -4.77 -3.96
C GLN A 4 -6.09 -3.46 -3.55
N ARG A 5 -5.96 -2.55 -4.51
CA ARG A 5 -5.49 -1.20 -4.27
C ARG A 5 -6.70 -0.33 -3.90
N ILE A 6 -6.68 0.27 -2.71
CA ILE A 6 -7.76 1.11 -2.19
C ILE A 6 -7.28 2.55 -1.99
N LYS A 7 -8.21 3.51 -2.05
CA LYS A 7 -7.96 4.91 -1.71
C LYS A 7 -8.62 5.21 -0.38
N LEU A 8 -7.84 5.68 0.59
CA LEU A 8 -8.33 6.10 1.89
C LEU A 8 -8.99 7.49 1.81
N PRO A 9 -9.86 7.86 2.77
CA PRO A 9 -10.53 9.16 2.76
C PRO A 9 -9.58 10.36 2.80
N ASP A 10 -8.38 10.19 3.35
CA ASP A 10 -7.31 11.19 3.40
C ASP A 10 -6.51 11.30 2.10
N GLY A 11 -6.93 10.59 1.05
CA GLY A 11 -6.28 10.60 -0.26
C GLY A 11 -5.12 9.63 -0.41
N ARG A 12 -4.66 8.99 0.68
CA ARG A 12 -3.58 8.00 0.62
C ARG A 12 -4.02 6.73 -0.10
N VAL A 13 -3.06 6.07 -0.74
CA VAL A 13 -3.26 4.76 -1.37
C VAL A 13 -2.80 3.68 -0.40
N SER A 14 -3.65 2.67 -0.20
CA SER A 14 -3.40 1.53 0.68
C SER A 14 -3.72 0.22 -0.04
N TRP A 15 -3.40 -0.90 0.60
CA TRP A 15 -3.59 -2.24 0.08
C TRP A 15 -4.46 -3.07 1.01
N LEU A 16 -5.43 -3.78 0.43
CA LEU A 16 -6.29 -4.73 1.12
C LEU A 16 -6.11 -6.10 0.47
N VAL A 17 -5.93 -7.16 1.26
CA VAL A 17 -5.85 -8.52 0.73
C VAL A 17 -7.09 -9.29 1.16
N LEU A 18 -7.85 -9.76 0.16
CA LEU A 18 -9.07 -10.53 0.38
C LEU A 18 -8.82 -12.03 0.23
N ASP A 19 -9.58 -12.81 0.99
CA ASP A 19 -9.78 -14.24 0.76
C ASP A 19 -10.79 -14.48 -0.37
N ASP A 20 -11.15 -15.75 -0.56
CA ASP A 20 -12.01 -16.17 -1.66
C ASP A 20 -13.50 -15.87 -1.38
N ASP A 21 -13.85 -15.57 -0.13
CA ASP A 21 -15.15 -15.06 0.32
C ASP A 21 -15.23 -13.52 0.31
N TYR A 22 -14.23 -12.86 -0.29
CA TYR A 22 -14.10 -11.40 -0.34
C TYR A 22 -13.98 -10.74 1.05
N GLN A 23 -13.54 -11.48 2.07
CA GLN A 23 -13.28 -10.94 3.40
C GLN A 23 -11.80 -10.53 3.56
N PRO A 24 -11.52 -9.44 4.30
CA PRO A 24 -10.14 -9.06 4.63
C PRO A 24 -9.40 -10.13 5.43
N ILE A 25 -8.23 -10.54 4.95
CA ILE A 25 -7.35 -11.46 5.67
C ILE A 25 -6.68 -10.70 6.82
N LYS A 26 -7.27 -10.82 8.02
CA LYS A 26 -6.86 -10.12 9.26
C LYS A 26 -5.33 -10.03 9.51
N PRO A 27 -4.55 -11.13 9.47
CA PRO A 27 -3.12 -11.05 9.76
C PRO A 27 -2.37 -10.17 8.76
N ILE A 28 -2.73 -10.23 7.47
CA ILE A 28 -2.12 -9.43 6.41
C ILE A 28 -2.54 -7.96 6.56
N THR A 29 -3.82 -7.70 6.83
CA THR A 29 -4.31 -6.34 7.09
C THR A 29 -3.59 -5.70 8.29
N ARG A 30 -3.35 -6.46 9.36
CA ARG A 30 -2.59 -5.98 10.53
C ARG A 30 -1.14 -5.64 10.16
N TYR A 31 -0.49 -6.48 9.36
CA TYR A 31 0.87 -6.26 8.91
C TYR A 31 1.01 -5.04 7.99
N VAL A 32 0.11 -4.87 7.01
CA VAL A 32 0.09 -3.68 6.13
C VAL A 32 -0.08 -2.40 6.95
N ARG A 33 -1.03 -2.37 7.90
CA ARG A 33 -1.21 -1.22 8.80
C ARG A 33 0.02 -0.93 9.67
N TYR A 34 0.69 -1.98 10.13
CA TYR A 34 1.93 -1.83 10.88
C TYR A 34 3.01 -1.15 10.03
N LEU A 35 3.18 -1.55 8.76
CA LEU A 35 4.12 -0.92 7.83
C LEU A 35 3.75 0.54 7.53
N GLU A 36 2.45 0.82 7.29
CA GLU A 36 1.95 2.18 7.08
C GLU A 36 2.23 3.09 8.29
N ASN A 37 2.03 2.59 9.51
CA ASN A 37 2.30 3.33 10.74
C ASN A 37 3.79 3.57 10.99
N LEU A 38 4.68 2.78 10.38
CA LEU A 38 6.11 3.00 10.45
C LEU A 38 6.60 4.06 9.45
N GLU A 39 5.69 4.66 8.66
CA GLU A 39 6.01 5.51 7.49
C GLU A 39 6.95 4.80 6.50
N ARG A 40 7.03 3.48 6.58
CA ARG A 40 7.82 2.65 5.68
C ARG A 40 6.90 2.12 4.61
N SER A 41 7.13 2.58 3.38
CA SER A 41 6.48 1.98 2.22
C SER A 41 6.68 0.46 2.26
N PRO A 42 5.62 -0.35 2.06
CA PRO A 42 5.73 -1.81 2.01
C PRO A 42 6.73 -2.33 0.97
N ASN A 43 7.15 -1.47 0.04
CA ASN A 43 8.16 -1.76 -0.98
C ASN A 43 9.58 -1.38 -0.54
N THR A 44 10.01 -1.80 0.66
CA THR A 44 11.45 -1.76 0.96
C THR A 44 12.15 -2.92 0.23
N THR A 45 12.29 -2.81 -1.10
CA THR A 45 13.40 -3.50 -1.80
C THR A 45 14.69 -2.91 -1.27
N LEU A 46 15.47 -3.71 -0.54
CA LEU A 46 16.75 -3.32 0.06
C LEU A 46 17.87 -3.02 -0.97
N ASN A 47 17.54 -2.93 -2.26
CA ASN A 47 18.47 -2.68 -3.36
C ASN A 47 17.91 -1.58 -4.28
N GLY A 48 18.16 -0.32 -3.97
CA GLY A 48 17.78 0.80 -4.84
C GLY A 48 18.18 2.13 -4.26
N SER A 49 18.84 2.96 -5.05
CA SER A 49 19.44 4.22 -4.62
C SER A 49 18.37 5.23 -4.14
N PRO A 50 18.71 6.23 -3.28
CA PRO A 50 17.75 7.15 -2.65
C PRO A 50 16.95 8.07 -3.59
N LYS A 51 17.17 7.96 -4.90
CA LYS A 51 16.65 8.82 -5.96
C LYS A 51 15.39 8.30 -6.64
N ASP A 52 14.98 7.06 -6.35
CA ASP A 52 13.75 6.46 -6.89
C ASP A 52 12.58 6.44 -5.90
N VAL A 53 12.74 7.03 -4.70
CA VAL A 53 11.61 7.37 -3.81
C VAL A 53 10.93 8.64 -4.31
N MET A 54 10.61 8.65 -5.59
CA MET A 54 9.65 9.57 -6.17
C MET A 54 8.31 8.90 -6.01
N ILE A 55 7.52 9.42 -5.08
CA ILE A 55 6.07 9.28 -5.13
C ILE A 55 5.69 9.67 -6.56
N ALA A 56 5.14 8.73 -7.33
CA ALA A 56 4.48 9.07 -8.58
C ALA A 56 3.18 9.79 -8.25
N GLU A 57 3.28 10.99 -7.68
CA GLU A 57 2.33 12.05 -7.92
C GLU A 57 2.59 12.50 -9.36
N SER A 58 1.94 11.83 -10.31
CA SER A 58 1.67 12.45 -11.60
C SER A 58 0.19 12.83 -11.61
N PRO A 59 -0.11 14.12 -11.85
CA PRO A 59 -1.43 14.68 -11.62
C PRO A 59 -2.42 14.16 -12.64
N CYS A 60 -3.69 14.04 -12.22
CA CYS A 60 -4.79 14.21 -13.15
C CYS A 60 -4.56 15.52 -13.93
N GLN A 61 -4.29 15.43 -15.23
CA GLN A 61 -4.47 16.54 -16.16
C GLN A 61 -5.43 16.09 -17.25
N SER A 62 -6.58 16.81 -17.27
CA SER A 62 -7.65 16.97 -18.26
C SER A 62 -8.24 15.75 -18.95
#